data_AF-A0A7V9W329-F1
#
_entry.id   AF-A0A7V9W329-F1
#
_cell.length_a   1.000
_cell.length_b   1.000
_cell.length_c   1.000
_cell.angle_alpha   90.00
_cell.angle_beta   90.00
_cell.angle_gamma   90.00
#
_symmetry.space_group_name_H-M   'P 1'
#
loop_
_entity.id
_entity.type
_entity.pdbx_description
1 polymer ?
#
loop_
_entity_poly.entity_id
_entity_poly.type
_entity_poly.pdbx_seq_one_letter_code
_entity_poly.pdbx_strand_id
1 'polypeptide(L)'
;MKEKKKQYRSRWSIGNLELPLLAKIVLPVALLACAIILSIYAIKVGPGISSKPENWGFFGALLSGIFGMLASFAAVATFWMVLLQFKEQGKIIEKQIESMEFDRYDRHRRIFFERLAGIEQTYNKTLTIKYQEELYKRVFPLNSPLNCDVKINLDEKIEEKKSRIILYKRTFERIKAQIDETKDINENILWKLLELQRDLGVIRRGKMELGDVSLEDERTTINIYEITSSMHRIWSIINNILEYGGNAPIAGKYYVVLLDDDIADSTVRTVARIRDNQERGSFKISTDNNKLFLLYEKIYSWLIGVNEKNSNYSATRFKNKIRDILFDEDGMRQVYTESSEKIEEIINSLHTRKRDTKMLDEDEDKLRLEFIAELESQVTLLSAQGQ
;
A
#
# COMPACT_ATOMS: atom_id res chain seq x y z
N MET A 1 5.78 20.00 -15.19
CA MET A 1 5.27 21.36 -14.89
C MET A 1 5.86 21.88 -13.56
N LYS A 2 7.19 21.82 -13.42
CA LYS A 2 7.97 22.31 -12.27
C LYS A 2 9.08 23.20 -12.81
N GLU A 3 8.71 24.37 -13.29
CA GLU A 3 9.65 25.44 -13.57
C GLU A 3 9.07 26.75 -13.04
N LYS A 4 9.95 27.53 -12.41
CA LYS A 4 9.75 28.89 -11.91
C LYS A 4 9.07 29.04 -10.54
N LYS A 5 9.75 28.58 -9.49
CA LYS A 5 9.86 29.43 -8.27
C LYS A 5 11.23 30.10 -8.29
N LYS A 6 11.33 31.14 -9.11
CA LYS A 6 12.47 32.06 -9.13
C LYS A 6 12.54 32.73 -7.76
N GLN A 7 13.67 32.50 -7.11
CA GLN A 7 14.15 33.08 -5.88
C GLN A 7 14.22 34.61 -5.97
N TYR A 8 13.10 35.30 -5.76
CA TYR A 8 13.11 36.73 -5.45
C TYR A 8 13.36 36.91 -3.94
N ARG A 9 14.60 36.68 -3.51
CA ARG A 9 15.11 37.23 -2.24
C ARG A 9 15.36 38.72 -2.47
N SER A 10 14.29 39.53 -2.43
CA SER A 10 14.45 40.98 -2.34
C SER A 10 14.95 41.30 -0.93
N ARG A 11 16.23 41.68 -0.88
CA ARG A 11 16.97 42.10 0.29
C ARG A 11 16.59 43.53 0.68
N TRP A 12 15.31 43.74 0.99
CA TRP A 12 14.81 44.94 1.66
C TRP A 12 14.12 44.49 2.94
N SER A 13 14.94 44.09 3.93
CA SER A 13 14.48 44.04 5.31
C SER A 13 14.48 45.47 5.84
N ILE A 14 13.51 46.28 5.40
CA ILE A 14 13.06 47.40 6.22
C ILE A 14 12.40 46.71 7.41
N GLY A 15 13.18 46.59 8.48
CA GLY A 15 12.79 45.88 9.68
C GLY A 15 11.52 46.48 10.26
N ASN A 16 10.83 45.67 11.07
CA ASN A 16 9.56 45.94 11.74
C ASN A 16 9.58 47.14 12.72
N LEU A 17 10.46 48.13 12.54
CA LEU A 17 10.74 49.22 13.47
C LEU A 17 10.38 50.62 12.95
N GLU A 18 10.07 50.81 11.66
CA GLU A 18 9.95 52.16 11.08
C GLU A 18 8.52 52.66 10.86
N LEU A 19 7.48 51.84 11.03
CA LEU A 19 6.08 52.27 10.89
C LEU A 19 5.62 53.35 11.87
N PRO A 20 5.79 53.16 13.19
CA PRO A 20 5.47 54.24 14.12
C PRO A 20 6.42 55.41 13.89
N LEU A 21 7.63 55.20 13.38
CA LEU A 21 8.64 56.24 13.22
C LEU A 21 8.36 57.14 12.01
N LEU A 22 8.03 56.58 10.85
CA LEU A 22 7.64 57.33 9.66
C LEU A 22 6.29 58.01 9.83
N ALA A 23 5.30 57.37 10.46
CA ALA A 23 4.06 58.06 10.83
C ALA A 23 4.32 59.22 11.81
N LYS A 24 5.22 59.02 12.78
CA LYS A 24 5.72 60.07 13.69
C LYS A 24 6.57 61.14 13.00
N ILE A 25 7.00 60.97 11.74
CA ILE A 25 7.77 61.98 10.99
C ILE A 25 6.88 62.67 9.96
N VAL A 26 6.19 61.91 9.11
CA VAL A 26 5.35 62.41 8.02
C VAL A 26 4.17 63.21 8.55
N LEU A 27 3.51 62.76 9.62
CA LEU A 27 2.38 63.48 10.21
C LEU A 27 2.80 64.86 10.76
N PRO A 28 3.83 64.99 11.62
CA PRO A 28 4.28 66.30 12.06
C PRO A 28 4.89 67.15 10.95
N VAL A 29 5.56 66.58 9.94
CA VAL A 29 6.04 67.35 8.78
C VAL A 29 4.87 67.93 7.98
N ALA A 30 3.80 67.15 7.76
CA ALA A 30 2.59 67.63 7.09
C ALA A 30 1.87 68.70 7.92
N LEU A 31 1.74 68.50 9.24
CA LEU A 31 1.16 69.48 10.16
C LEU A 31 2.01 70.76 10.24
N LEU A 32 3.34 70.64 10.23
CA LEU A 32 4.27 71.76 10.20
C LEU A 32 4.14 72.55 8.90
N ALA A 33 4.05 71.88 7.75
CA ALA A 33 3.81 72.54 6.46
C ALA A 33 2.48 73.31 6.47
N CYS A 34 1.41 72.73 7.02
CA CYS A 34 0.12 73.41 7.19
C CYS A 34 0.24 74.64 8.12
N ALA A 35 0.94 74.50 9.24
CA ALA A 35 1.17 75.58 10.19
C ALA A 35 2.00 76.72 9.57
N ILE A 36 3.03 76.41 8.77
CA ILE A 36 3.84 77.40 8.03
C ILE A 36 2.97 78.15 7.03
N ILE A 37 2.16 77.44 6.24
CA ILE A 37 1.28 78.04 5.22
C ILE A 37 0.26 78.99 5.89
N LEU A 38 -0.35 78.57 7.01
CA LEU A 38 -1.28 79.40 7.77
C LEU A 38 -0.57 80.61 8.43
N SER A 39 0.66 80.42 8.90
CA SER A 39 1.47 81.52 9.47
C SER A 39 1.84 82.56 8.43
N ILE A 40 2.24 82.14 7.22
CA ILE A 40 2.53 83.04 6.10
C ILE A 40 1.27 83.82 5.70
N TYR A 41 0.11 83.17 5.67
CA TYR A 41 -1.16 83.84 5.40
C TYR A 41 -1.49 84.88 6.48
N ALA A 42 -1.35 84.53 7.76
CA ALA A 42 -1.60 85.44 8.89
C ALA A 42 -0.68 86.67 8.86
N ILE A 43 0.61 86.49 8.53
CA ILE A 43 1.57 87.59 8.40
C ILE A 43 1.21 88.52 7.23
N LYS A 44 0.78 87.97 6.08
CA LYS A 44 0.44 88.77 4.89
C LYS A 44 -0.88 89.55 5.03
N VAL A 45 -1.84 89.03 5.77
CA VAL A 45 -3.13 89.70 6.00
C VAL A 45 -3.06 90.74 7.13
N GLY A 46 -2.10 90.57 8.06
CA GLY A 46 -1.86 91.47 9.19
C GLY A 46 -2.64 91.08 10.46
N PRO A 47 -2.30 91.66 11.62
CA PRO A 47 -2.94 91.34 12.89
C PRO A 47 -4.37 91.91 12.94
N GLY A 48 -5.38 91.03 12.91
CA GLY A 48 -6.80 91.38 13.06
C GLY A 48 -7.73 90.58 12.15
N ILE A 49 -9.05 90.66 12.40
CA ILE A 49 -10.06 90.09 11.50
C ILE A 49 -10.15 90.99 10.27
N SER A 50 -9.78 90.46 9.10
CA SER A 50 -9.87 91.23 7.85
C SER A 50 -11.34 91.57 7.53
N SER A 51 -11.61 92.87 7.36
CA SER A 51 -12.91 93.40 6.92
C SER A 51 -13.15 93.27 5.40
N LYS A 52 -12.14 92.88 4.61
CA LYS A 52 -12.24 92.71 3.16
C LYS A 52 -12.82 91.33 2.80
N PRO A 53 -13.94 91.24 2.05
CA PRO A 53 -14.53 89.97 1.62
C PRO A 53 -13.59 89.09 0.78
N GLU A 54 -12.70 89.69 -0.01
CA GLU A 54 -11.73 88.98 -0.85
C GLU A 54 -10.78 88.09 -0.04
N ASN A 55 -10.38 88.54 1.16
CA ASN A 55 -9.48 87.78 2.04
C ASN A 55 -10.11 86.49 2.57
N TRP A 56 -11.44 86.48 2.77
CA TRP A 56 -12.19 85.27 3.16
C TRP A 56 -12.27 84.25 2.03
N GLY A 57 -12.39 84.70 0.78
CA GLY A 57 -12.31 83.83 -0.40
C GLY A 57 -10.95 83.14 -0.53
N PHE A 58 -9.85 83.89 -0.36
CA PHE A 58 -8.51 83.31 -0.36
C PHE A 58 -8.25 82.36 0.81
N PHE A 59 -8.78 82.66 2.00
CA PHE A 59 -8.71 81.76 3.15
C PHE A 59 -9.42 80.43 2.88
N GLY A 60 -10.64 80.48 2.34
CA GLY A 60 -11.39 79.27 2.00
C GLY A 60 -10.68 78.39 0.98
N ALA A 61 -10.09 79.00 -0.06
CA ALA A 61 -9.28 78.28 -1.05
C ALA A 61 -8.02 77.66 -0.44
N LEU A 62 -7.32 78.39 0.43
CA LEU A 62 -6.14 77.91 1.15
C LEU A 62 -6.47 76.72 2.07
N LEU A 63 -7.55 76.86 2.85
CA LEU A 63 -8.02 75.85 3.79
C LEU A 63 -8.44 74.56 3.04
N SER A 64 -9.15 74.72 1.92
CA SER A 64 -9.51 73.60 1.04
C SER A 64 -8.27 72.89 0.48
N GLY A 65 -7.25 73.63 0.04
CA GLY A 65 -5.98 73.05 -0.42
C GLY A 65 -5.23 72.30 0.68
N ILE A 66 -5.19 72.85 1.90
CA ILE A 66 -4.58 72.20 3.06
C ILE A 66 -5.31 70.89 3.41
N PHE A 67 -6.64 70.90 3.48
CA PHE A 67 -7.42 69.69 3.76
C PHE A 67 -7.29 68.65 2.64
N GLY A 68 -7.24 69.08 1.38
CA GLY A 68 -6.99 68.18 0.24
C GLY A 68 -5.61 67.52 0.29
N MET A 69 -4.58 68.27 0.69
CA MET A 69 -3.22 67.76 0.91
C MET A 69 -3.19 66.75 2.07
N LEU A 70 -3.77 67.10 3.23
CA LEU A 70 -3.87 66.20 4.39
C LEU A 70 -4.64 64.91 4.06
N ALA A 71 -5.76 65.03 3.34
CA ALA A 71 -6.55 63.88 2.88
C ALA A 71 -5.74 62.96 1.97
N SER A 72 -4.93 63.53 1.07
CA SER A 72 -4.05 62.78 0.17
C SER A 72 -2.95 62.03 0.94
N PHE A 73 -2.33 62.66 1.94
CA PHE A 73 -1.37 61.99 2.83
C PHE A 73 -2.01 60.88 3.65
N ALA A 74 -3.22 61.10 4.18
CA ALA A 74 -3.98 60.08 4.90
C ALA A 74 -4.30 58.88 4.01
N ALA A 75 -4.67 59.11 2.74
CA ALA A 75 -4.92 58.03 1.78
C ALA A 75 -3.65 57.22 1.48
N VAL A 76 -2.50 57.89 1.25
CA VAL A 76 -1.20 57.22 1.02
C VAL A 76 -0.80 56.39 2.25
N ALA A 77 -0.93 56.94 3.45
CA ALA A 77 -0.65 56.22 4.69
C ALA A 77 -1.54 54.98 4.85
N THR A 78 -2.82 55.10 4.49
CA THR A 78 -3.78 53.98 4.52
C THR A 78 -3.39 52.89 3.53
N PHE A 79 -3.10 53.24 2.27
CA PHE A 79 -2.64 52.25 1.27
C PHE A 79 -1.36 51.55 1.70
N TRP A 80 -0.41 52.28 2.30
CA TRP A 80 0.83 51.70 2.80
C TRP A 80 0.60 50.71 3.95
N MET A 81 -0.25 51.07 4.92
CA MET A 81 -0.65 50.20 6.02
C MET A 81 -1.28 48.91 5.50
N VAL A 82 -2.17 49.01 4.52
CA VAL A 82 -2.82 47.87 3.87
C VAL A 82 -1.79 46.94 3.21
N LEU A 83 -0.81 47.49 2.48
CA LEU A 83 0.27 46.70 1.87
C LEU A 83 1.10 45.92 2.90
N LEU A 84 1.37 46.52 4.06
CA LEU A 84 2.11 45.86 5.13
C LEU A 84 1.30 44.74 5.80
N GLN A 85 0.01 44.98 6.05
CA GLN A 85 -0.89 43.96 6.55
C GLN A 85 -0.94 42.75 5.60
N PHE A 86 -1.02 42.99 4.28
CA PHE A 86 -0.95 41.91 3.29
C PHE A 86 0.35 41.10 3.37
N LYS A 87 1.49 41.75 3.61
CA LYS A 87 2.79 41.07 3.73
C LYS A 87 2.89 40.20 4.99
N GLU A 88 2.42 40.70 6.13
CA GLU A 88 2.40 39.93 7.38
C GLU A 88 1.41 38.77 7.31
N GLN A 89 0.22 39.01 6.75
CA GLN A 89 -0.76 37.98 6.47
C GLN A 89 -0.18 36.90 5.56
N GLY A 90 0.58 37.26 4.52
CA GLY A 90 1.25 36.29 3.64
C GLY A 90 2.15 35.31 4.39
N LYS A 91 2.90 35.76 5.41
CA LYS A 91 3.75 34.88 6.23
C LYS A 91 2.93 33.96 7.13
N ILE A 92 1.83 34.47 7.69
CA ILE A 92 0.92 33.66 8.51
C ILE A 92 0.27 32.60 7.65
N ILE A 93 -0.19 32.97 6.45
CA ILE A 93 -0.79 32.06 5.46
C ILE A 93 0.22 30.99 5.06
N GLU A 94 1.49 31.34 4.80
CA GLU A 94 2.52 30.36 4.46
C GLU A 94 2.72 29.31 5.59
N LYS A 95 2.84 29.76 6.84
CA LYS A 95 2.94 28.85 8.00
C LYS A 95 1.68 28.01 8.20
N GLN A 96 0.52 28.58 7.96
CA GLN A 96 -0.75 27.84 8.03
C GLN A 96 -0.81 26.76 6.94
N ILE A 97 -0.38 27.07 5.71
CA ILE A 97 -0.30 26.09 4.62
C ILE A 97 0.68 24.97 4.99
N GLU A 98 1.86 25.29 5.53
CA GLU A 98 2.83 24.27 5.98
C GLU A 98 2.24 23.36 7.07
N SER A 99 1.58 23.94 8.07
CA SER A 99 0.90 23.17 9.13
C SER A 99 -0.21 22.28 8.56
N MET A 100 -0.99 22.80 7.61
CA MET A 100 -2.06 22.04 6.95
C MET A 100 -1.51 20.88 6.12
N GLU A 101 -0.39 21.07 5.41
CA GLU A 101 0.26 20.00 4.65
C GLU A 101 0.85 18.92 5.58
N PHE A 102 1.43 19.32 6.71
CA PHE A 102 1.88 18.38 7.75
C PHE A 102 0.72 17.54 8.29
N ASP A 103 -0.37 18.20 8.70
CA ASP A 103 -1.56 17.54 9.24
C ASP A 103 -2.21 16.62 8.20
N ARG A 104 -2.20 17.04 6.92
CA ARG A 104 -2.69 16.23 5.80
C ARG A 104 -1.83 14.98 5.61
N TYR A 105 -0.51 15.10 5.64
CA TYR A 105 0.42 13.97 5.54
C TYR A 105 0.23 12.99 6.69
N ASP A 106 0.20 13.48 7.94
CA ASP A 106 0.03 12.64 9.12
C ASP A 106 -1.31 11.89 9.09
N ARG A 107 -2.39 12.60 8.78
CA ARG A 107 -3.72 12.01 8.65
C ARG A 107 -3.77 10.95 7.54
N HIS A 108 -3.22 11.26 6.37
CA HIS A 108 -3.19 10.31 5.25
C HIS A 108 -2.44 9.04 5.67
N ARG A 109 -1.21 9.18 6.14
CA ARG A 109 -0.38 8.07 6.64
C ARG A 109 -1.11 7.24 7.71
N ARG A 110 -1.76 7.89 8.69
CA ARG A 110 -2.51 7.19 9.74
C ARG A 110 -3.69 6.38 9.18
N ILE A 111 -4.51 6.96 8.31
CA ILE A 111 -5.65 6.26 7.70
C ILE A 111 -5.15 5.07 6.85
N PHE A 112 -4.00 5.20 6.18
CA PHE A 112 -3.40 4.09 5.46
C PHE A 112 -3.10 2.90 6.40
N PHE A 113 -2.47 3.16 7.55
CA PHE A 113 -2.17 2.11 8.54
C PHE A 113 -3.42 1.52 9.17
N GLU A 114 -4.42 2.34 9.48
CA GLU A 114 -5.72 1.87 9.95
C GLU A 114 -6.37 0.93 8.94
N ARG A 115 -6.25 1.23 7.63
CA ARG A 115 -6.76 0.36 6.57
C ARG A 115 -5.97 -0.96 6.46
N LEU A 116 -4.64 -0.92 6.58
CA LEU A 116 -3.83 -2.14 6.65
C LEU A 116 -4.22 -3.03 7.84
N ALA A 117 -4.42 -2.43 9.02
CA ALA A 117 -4.91 -3.15 10.20
C ALA A 117 -6.32 -3.73 9.99
N GLY A 118 -7.20 -3.00 9.28
CA GLY A 118 -8.51 -3.50 8.87
C GLY A 118 -8.43 -4.75 7.99
N ILE A 119 -7.44 -4.80 7.08
CA ILE A 119 -7.19 -6.00 6.26
C ILE A 119 -6.72 -7.18 7.12
N GLU A 120 -5.78 -6.96 8.05
CA GLU A 120 -5.34 -8.02 8.98
C GLU A 120 -6.52 -8.58 9.80
N GLN A 121 -7.46 -7.73 10.20
CA GLN A 121 -8.67 -8.13 10.91
C GLN A 121 -9.63 -8.94 10.04
N THR A 122 -9.80 -8.56 8.77
CA THR A 122 -10.66 -9.29 7.81
C THR A 122 -10.21 -10.75 7.66
N TYR A 123 -8.92 -11.02 7.78
CA TYR A 123 -8.35 -12.37 7.72
C TYR A 123 -8.12 -12.99 9.10
N ASN A 124 -8.91 -12.64 10.12
CA ASN A 124 -8.86 -13.21 11.47
C ASN A 124 -7.43 -13.20 12.08
N LYS A 125 -6.61 -12.21 11.74
CA LYS A 125 -5.19 -12.10 12.16
C LYS A 125 -4.32 -13.30 11.77
N THR A 126 -4.72 -14.07 10.75
CA THR A 126 -3.89 -15.15 10.16
C THR A 126 -2.72 -14.61 9.34
N LEU A 127 -2.75 -13.33 8.99
CA LEU A 127 -1.65 -12.63 8.34
C LEU A 127 -1.33 -11.33 9.06
N THR A 128 -0.13 -10.82 8.85
CA THR A 128 0.28 -9.47 9.25
C THR A 128 1.11 -8.81 8.17
N ILE A 129 0.99 -7.49 8.06
CA ILE A 129 1.72 -6.65 7.13
C ILE A 129 2.89 -6.03 7.90
N LYS A 130 4.07 -6.64 7.75
CA LYS A 130 5.34 -6.08 8.24
C LYS A 130 5.68 -4.80 7.46
N TYR A 131 6.51 -3.96 8.08
CA TYR A 131 7.13 -2.82 7.39
C TYR A 131 6.10 -1.86 6.77
N GLN A 132 5.05 -1.52 7.53
CA GLN A 132 3.95 -0.66 7.06
C GLN A 132 4.46 0.71 6.56
N GLU A 133 5.49 1.26 7.21
CA GLU A 133 6.12 2.52 6.83
C GLU A 133 6.83 2.42 5.47
N GLU A 134 7.60 1.36 5.26
CA GLU A 134 8.28 1.09 4.00
C GLU A 134 7.25 0.86 2.89
N LEU A 135 6.18 0.12 3.16
CA LEU A 135 5.08 -0.09 2.22
C LEU A 135 4.43 1.25 1.85
N TYR A 136 4.13 2.11 2.84
CA TYR A 136 3.58 3.44 2.58
C TYR A 136 4.51 4.27 1.68
N LYS A 137 5.82 4.28 1.95
CA LYS A 137 6.81 4.98 1.12
C LYS A 137 6.95 4.39 -0.29
N ARG A 138 6.80 3.08 -0.45
CA ARG A 138 6.79 2.42 -1.77
C ARG A 138 5.56 2.78 -2.59
N VAL A 139 4.40 2.88 -1.94
CA VAL A 139 3.12 3.25 -2.57
C VAL A 139 3.05 4.76 -2.84
N PHE A 140 3.56 5.59 -1.93
CA PHE A 140 3.55 7.05 -2.04
C PHE A 140 4.97 7.64 -1.93
N PRO A 141 5.84 7.41 -2.93
CA PRO A 141 7.26 7.78 -2.84
C PRO A 141 7.53 9.28 -2.79
N LEU A 142 6.53 10.11 -3.15
CA LEU A 142 6.63 11.57 -3.14
C LEU A 142 5.96 12.20 -1.92
N ASN A 143 5.35 11.40 -1.06
CA ASN A 143 4.70 11.92 0.13
C ASN A 143 5.72 12.21 1.21
N SER A 144 5.62 13.40 1.78
CA SER A 144 6.44 13.91 2.87
C SER A 144 5.61 14.91 3.70
N PRO A 145 6.09 15.32 4.88
CA PRO A 145 5.45 16.37 5.66
C PRO A 145 5.19 17.70 4.92
N LEU A 146 5.88 17.96 3.80
CA LEU A 146 5.75 19.18 3.00
C LEU A 146 4.99 18.99 1.68
N ASN A 147 4.66 17.74 1.33
CA ASN A 147 3.99 17.41 0.08
C ASN A 147 3.21 16.12 0.26
N CYS A 148 1.88 16.18 0.24
CA CYS A 148 1.03 15.00 0.37
C CYS A 148 0.08 14.83 -0.83
N ASP A 149 0.43 13.92 -1.72
CA ASP A 149 -0.45 13.50 -2.81
C ASP A 149 -1.35 12.34 -2.32
N VAL A 150 -2.67 12.57 -2.36
CA VAL A 150 -3.67 11.57 -1.94
C VAL A 150 -3.97 10.58 -3.06
N LYS A 151 -3.90 11.04 -4.31
CA LYS A 151 -4.17 10.23 -5.49
C LYS A 151 -2.87 9.70 -6.07
N ILE A 152 -2.82 8.40 -6.31
CA ILE A 152 -1.68 7.79 -7.00
C ILE A 152 -1.86 8.02 -8.50
N ASN A 153 -0.87 8.61 -9.15
CA ASN A 153 -0.86 8.73 -10.60
C ASN A 153 -0.40 7.39 -11.22
N LEU A 154 -1.28 6.76 -12.00
CA LEU A 154 -0.97 5.52 -12.73
C LEU A 154 -0.38 5.77 -14.13
N ASP A 155 -0.16 7.04 -14.53
CA ASP A 155 0.42 7.36 -15.83
C ASP A 155 1.84 6.81 -15.97
N GLU A 156 1.98 5.83 -16.86
CA GLU A 156 3.20 5.04 -17.02
C GLU A 156 4.38 5.81 -17.63
N LYS A 157 4.15 7.02 -18.14
CA LYS A 157 5.16 7.84 -18.84
C LYS A 157 6.17 8.49 -17.89
N ILE A 158 5.96 8.43 -16.58
CA ILE A 158 6.84 9.04 -15.59
C ILE A 158 7.66 7.93 -14.93
N GLU A 159 8.77 7.51 -15.55
CA GLU A 159 9.60 6.37 -15.09
C GLU A 159 10.35 6.60 -13.78
N GLU A 160 10.85 7.81 -13.53
CA GLU A 160 11.79 8.04 -12.43
C GLU A 160 11.17 8.03 -11.02
N LYS A 161 9.82 8.03 -10.92
CA LYS A 161 9.10 8.18 -9.64
C LYS A 161 7.87 7.27 -9.53
N LYS A 162 7.93 6.09 -10.17
CA LYS A 162 6.79 5.16 -10.20
C LYS A 162 6.50 4.63 -8.81
N SER A 163 5.26 4.84 -8.36
CA SER A 163 4.71 4.12 -7.22
C SER A 163 4.81 2.61 -7.47
N ARG A 164 5.28 1.86 -6.47
CA ARG A 164 5.37 0.40 -6.56
C ARG A 164 3.99 -0.26 -6.73
N ILE A 165 2.90 0.41 -6.37
CA ILE A 165 1.55 -0.12 -6.62
C ILE A 165 1.27 -0.35 -8.11
N ILE A 166 1.87 0.44 -9.00
CA ILE A 166 1.73 0.27 -10.45
C ILE A 166 2.36 -1.06 -10.87
N LEU A 167 3.54 -1.38 -10.31
CA LEU A 167 4.19 -2.65 -10.52
C LEU A 167 3.36 -3.80 -9.94
N TYR A 168 2.81 -3.64 -8.74
CA TYR A 168 1.97 -4.68 -8.11
C TYR A 168 0.75 -4.99 -8.98
N LYS A 169 0.05 -3.94 -9.41
CA LYS A 169 -1.10 -4.03 -10.31
C LYS A 169 -0.74 -4.78 -11.59
N ARG A 170 0.30 -4.33 -12.30
CA ARG A 170 0.73 -4.91 -13.57
C ARG A 170 1.18 -6.37 -13.42
N THR A 171 1.96 -6.68 -12.38
CA THR A 171 2.43 -8.04 -12.13
C THR A 171 1.24 -8.95 -11.87
N PHE A 172 0.27 -8.50 -11.07
CA PHE A 172 -0.93 -9.28 -10.80
C PHE A 172 -1.82 -9.47 -12.04
N GLU A 173 -2.01 -8.43 -12.87
CA GLU A 173 -2.73 -8.54 -14.15
C GLU A 173 -2.03 -9.49 -15.13
N ARG A 174 -0.69 -9.53 -15.13
CA ARG A 174 0.07 -10.50 -15.93
C ARG A 174 -0.09 -11.92 -15.41
N ILE A 175 -0.02 -12.12 -14.09
CA ILE A 175 -0.30 -13.42 -13.48
C ILE A 175 -1.69 -13.90 -13.90
N LYS A 176 -2.69 -13.01 -13.84
CA LYS A 176 -4.06 -13.30 -14.28
C LYS A 176 -4.12 -13.76 -15.72
N ALA A 177 -3.55 -12.98 -16.64
CA ALA A 177 -3.55 -13.32 -18.06
C ALA A 177 -2.85 -14.67 -18.32
N GLN A 178 -1.73 -14.95 -17.65
CA GLN A 178 -1.00 -16.19 -17.79
C GLN A 178 -1.80 -17.40 -17.28
N ILE A 179 -2.51 -17.29 -16.16
CA ILE A 179 -3.38 -18.35 -15.65
C ILE A 179 -4.59 -18.54 -16.57
N ASP A 180 -5.19 -17.44 -17.03
CA ASP A 180 -6.34 -17.51 -17.94
C ASP A 180 -5.98 -18.21 -19.26
N GLU A 181 -4.75 -18.03 -19.76
CA GLU A 181 -4.21 -18.66 -20.97
C GLU A 181 -3.80 -20.13 -20.75
N THR A 182 -3.00 -20.40 -19.71
CA THR A 182 -2.39 -21.73 -19.50
C THR A 182 -3.28 -22.69 -18.72
N LYS A 183 -4.25 -22.17 -17.96
CA LYS A 183 -5.01 -22.90 -16.94
C LYS A 183 -4.11 -23.59 -15.91
N ASP A 184 -2.92 -23.02 -15.68
CA ASP A 184 -1.87 -23.64 -14.89
C ASP A 184 -1.11 -22.61 -14.03
N ILE A 185 -0.57 -23.08 -12.90
CA ILE A 185 0.36 -22.35 -12.03
C ILE A 185 1.75 -22.95 -12.21
N ASN A 186 2.48 -22.36 -13.14
CA ASN A 186 3.89 -22.68 -13.36
C ASN A 186 4.80 -21.94 -12.36
N GLU A 187 6.08 -22.32 -12.39
CA GLU A 187 7.14 -21.77 -11.54
C GLU A 187 7.21 -20.23 -11.59
N ASN A 188 7.12 -19.65 -12.78
CA ASN A 188 7.18 -18.19 -12.95
C ASN A 188 6.00 -17.47 -12.27
N ILE A 189 4.79 -18.06 -12.31
CA ILE A 189 3.62 -17.49 -11.63
C ILE A 189 3.82 -17.54 -10.11
N LEU A 190 4.23 -18.70 -9.58
CA LEU A 190 4.46 -18.85 -8.14
C LEU A 190 5.54 -17.89 -7.65
N TRP A 191 6.65 -17.73 -8.39
CA TRP A 191 7.69 -16.76 -8.08
C TRP A 191 7.17 -15.34 -8.00
N LYS A 192 6.39 -14.90 -8.99
CA LYS A 192 5.81 -13.55 -8.98
C LYS A 192 4.85 -13.34 -7.81
N LEU A 193 4.10 -14.38 -7.41
CA LEU A 193 3.23 -14.29 -6.23
C LEU A 193 4.03 -14.14 -4.94
N LEU A 194 5.09 -14.93 -4.77
CA LEU A 194 6.00 -14.84 -3.63
C LEU A 194 6.68 -13.47 -3.56
N GLU A 195 7.17 -12.97 -4.70
CA GLU A 195 7.77 -11.63 -4.80
C GLU A 195 6.76 -10.53 -4.46
N LEU A 196 5.54 -10.60 -5.00
CA LEU A 196 4.47 -9.65 -4.68
C LEU A 196 4.17 -9.63 -3.19
N GLN A 197 4.05 -10.80 -2.57
CA GLN A 197 3.76 -10.90 -1.15
C GLN A 197 4.90 -10.30 -0.30
N ARG A 198 6.15 -10.62 -0.64
CA ARG A 198 7.34 -10.04 0.02
C ARG A 198 7.38 -8.52 -0.14
N ASP A 199 7.11 -8.02 -1.33
CA ASP A 199 7.09 -6.59 -1.63
C ASP A 199 5.96 -5.85 -0.87
N LEU A 200 4.83 -6.52 -0.65
CA LEU A 200 3.73 -6.04 0.19
C LEU A 200 4.02 -6.18 1.70
N GLY A 201 5.09 -6.88 2.09
CA GLY A 201 5.42 -7.14 3.49
C GLY A 201 4.44 -8.09 4.19
N VAL A 202 3.67 -8.87 3.43
CA VAL A 202 2.63 -9.75 3.97
C VAL A 202 3.28 -11.06 4.43
N ILE A 203 3.05 -11.42 5.68
CA ILE A 203 3.56 -12.67 6.27
C ILE A 203 2.45 -13.41 7.00
N ARG A 204 2.59 -14.73 7.12
CA ARG A 204 1.65 -15.55 7.87
C ARG A 204 1.91 -15.47 9.37
N ARG A 205 0.82 -15.42 10.14
CA ARG A 205 0.80 -15.41 11.61
C ARG A 205 0.08 -16.66 12.11
N GLY A 206 0.64 -17.29 13.14
CA GLY A 206 0.08 -18.51 13.74
C GLY A 206 0.90 -19.75 13.44
N LYS A 207 0.28 -20.92 13.64
CA LYS A 207 0.87 -22.22 13.30
C LYS A 207 0.92 -22.37 11.78
N MET A 208 1.99 -22.97 11.28
CA MET A 208 2.09 -23.37 9.89
C MET A 208 1.12 -24.53 9.64
N GLU A 209 0.43 -24.47 8.51
CA GLU A 209 -0.45 -25.54 8.01
C GLU A 209 0.29 -26.34 6.93
N LEU A 210 -0.14 -27.59 6.67
CA LEU A 210 0.39 -28.33 5.53
C LEU A 210 0.20 -27.52 4.25
N GLY A 211 1.25 -27.49 3.43
CA GLY A 211 1.23 -26.77 2.16
C GLY A 211 1.57 -25.30 2.27
N ASP A 212 1.74 -24.75 3.47
CA ASP A 212 2.27 -23.40 3.62
C ASP A 212 3.70 -23.34 3.07
N VAL A 213 3.94 -22.35 2.22
CA VAL A 213 5.24 -22.07 1.62
C VAL A 213 6.00 -21.10 2.53
N SER A 214 7.30 -21.33 2.73
CA SER A 214 8.21 -20.35 3.33
C SER A 214 9.21 -19.87 2.30
N LEU A 215 9.68 -18.63 2.41
CA LEU A 215 10.66 -18.03 1.52
C LEU A 215 11.80 -17.45 2.37
N GLU A 216 13.03 -17.97 2.25
CA GLU A 216 14.19 -17.45 3.01
C GLU A 216 13.91 -17.38 4.52
N ASP A 217 13.29 -18.42 5.08
CA ASP A 217 12.83 -18.52 6.48
C ASP A 217 11.67 -17.58 6.87
N GLU A 218 11.17 -16.74 5.95
CA GLU A 218 9.94 -15.98 6.16
C GLU A 218 8.70 -16.79 5.79
N ARG A 219 7.75 -16.87 6.73
CA ARG A 219 6.47 -17.56 6.53
C ARG A 219 5.60 -16.80 5.56
N THR A 220 5.26 -17.42 4.43
CA THR A 220 4.38 -16.81 3.45
C THR A 220 2.92 -17.10 3.76
N THR A 221 2.02 -16.28 3.23
CA THR A 221 0.57 -16.54 3.23
C THR A 221 0.14 -17.44 2.08
N ILE A 222 1.09 -17.92 1.26
CA ILE A 222 0.81 -18.84 0.16
C ILE A 222 0.76 -20.25 0.71
N ASN A 223 -0.42 -20.85 0.56
CA ASN A 223 -0.62 -22.28 0.74
C ASN A 223 -0.83 -22.91 -0.63
N ILE A 224 -0.09 -23.98 -0.94
CA ILE A 224 -0.12 -24.64 -2.26
C ILE A 224 -1.46 -25.34 -2.55
N TYR A 225 -2.18 -25.76 -1.49
CA TYR A 225 -3.50 -26.37 -1.61
C TYR A 225 -4.59 -25.31 -1.71
N GLU A 226 -4.41 -24.18 -1.03
CA GLU A 226 -5.31 -23.03 -1.12
C GLU A 226 -4.73 -21.89 -1.96
N ILE A 227 -4.08 -22.20 -3.08
CA ILE A 227 -3.37 -21.20 -3.90
C ILE A 227 -4.32 -20.09 -4.38
N THR A 228 -5.56 -20.46 -4.67
CA THR A 228 -6.68 -19.58 -4.96
C THR A 228 -6.92 -18.55 -3.88
N SER A 229 -7.11 -19.03 -2.65
CA SER A 229 -7.37 -18.19 -1.49
C SER A 229 -6.17 -17.29 -1.21
N SER A 230 -4.96 -17.81 -1.43
CA SER A 230 -3.70 -17.07 -1.33
C SER A 230 -3.63 -15.93 -2.36
N MET A 231 -3.98 -16.21 -3.63
CA MET A 231 -4.05 -15.20 -4.69
C MET A 231 -5.15 -14.16 -4.42
N HIS A 232 -6.31 -14.60 -3.95
CA HIS A 232 -7.41 -13.71 -3.59
C HIS A 232 -7.01 -12.76 -2.44
N ARG A 233 -6.28 -13.25 -1.44
CA ARG A 233 -5.70 -12.43 -0.37
C ARG A 233 -4.79 -11.33 -0.93
N ILE A 234 -3.83 -11.70 -1.81
CA ILE A 234 -2.93 -10.74 -2.45
C ILE A 234 -3.70 -9.72 -3.30
N TRP A 235 -4.65 -10.17 -4.12
CA TRP A 235 -5.51 -9.32 -4.94
C TRP A 235 -6.30 -8.32 -4.10
N SER A 236 -6.92 -8.78 -3.02
CA SER A 236 -7.71 -7.96 -2.10
C SER A 236 -6.86 -6.87 -1.45
N ILE A 237 -5.63 -7.20 -1.03
CA ILE A 237 -4.68 -6.23 -0.47
C ILE A 237 -4.32 -5.17 -1.51
N ILE A 238 -3.94 -5.58 -2.72
CA ILE A 238 -3.57 -4.66 -3.80
C ILE A 238 -4.73 -3.72 -4.14
N ASN A 239 -5.96 -4.25 -4.25
CA ASN A 239 -7.14 -3.44 -4.55
C ASN A 239 -7.49 -2.47 -3.43
N ASN A 240 -7.38 -2.88 -2.17
CA ASN A 240 -7.57 -1.97 -1.04
C ASN A 240 -6.58 -0.79 -1.07
N ILE A 241 -5.33 -1.04 -1.44
CA ILE A 241 -4.32 0.00 -1.59
C ILE A 241 -4.61 0.90 -2.80
N LEU A 242 -5.01 0.33 -3.94
CA LEU A 242 -5.38 1.08 -5.15
C LEU A 242 -6.56 2.02 -4.91
N GLU A 243 -7.63 1.50 -4.30
CA GLU A 243 -8.83 2.25 -3.95
C GLU A 243 -8.52 3.38 -2.96
N TYR A 244 -7.70 3.08 -1.94
CA TYR A 244 -7.22 4.10 -1.01
C TYR A 244 -6.48 5.23 -1.74
N GLY A 245 -5.65 4.88 -2.72
CA GLY A 245 -4.96 5.83 -3.60
C GLY A 245 -5.85 6.48 -4.67
N GLY A 246 -7.18 6.32 -4.61
CA GLY A 246 -8.13 6.94 -5.53
C GLY A 246 -8.13 6.34 -6.95
N ASN A 247 -7.76 5.06 -7.09
CA ASN A 247 -7.73 4.35 -8.36
C ASN A 247 -8.82 3.28 -8.44
N ALA A 248 -9.18 2.93 -9.67
CA ALA A 248 -10.06 1.80 -9.92
C ALA A 248 -9.37 0.49 -9.51
N PRO A 249 -10.11 -0.46 -8.89
CA PRO A 249 -9.58 -1.78 -8.58
C PRO A 249 -9.23 -2.55 -9.86
N ILE A 250 -8.39 -3.57 -9.72
CA ILE A 250 -8.11 -4.54 -10.78
C ILE A 250 -9.42 -5.25 -11.13
N ALA A 251 -9.80 -5.16 -12.40
CA ALA A 251 -11.08 -5.67 -12.87
C ALA A 251 -11.16 -7.21 -12.91
N GLY A 252 -12.38 -7.71 -12.72
CA GLY A 252 -12.72 -9.14 -12.71
C GLY A 252 -12.69 -9.73 -11.31
N LYS A 253 -13.62 -10.65 -11.06
CA LYS A 253 -13.59 -11.45 -9.84
C LYS A 253 -12.59 -12.57 -10.04
N TYR A 254 -11.65 -12.71 -9.10
CA TYR A 254 -10.76 -13.86 -9.02
C TYR A 254 -11.54 -15.05 -8.42
N TYR A 255 -12.58 -15.45 -9.13
CA TYR A 255 -12.98 -16.86 -9.11
C TYR A 255 -12.27 -17.39 -10.34
N VAL A 256 -11.02 -17.84 -10.18
CA VAL A 256 -10.62 -18.86 -11.13
C VAL A 256 -11.68 -19.95 -10.93
N VAL A 257 -12.28 -20.39 -12.03
CA VAL A 257 -13.14 -21.56 -12.05
C VAL A 257 -12.25 -22.72 -11.62
N LEU A 258 -12.10 -22.91 -10.31
CA LEU A 258 -11.15 -23.80 -9.63
C LEU A 258 -11.92 -24.90 -8.95
N LEU A 259 -12.81 -25.50 -9.72
CA LEU A 259 -13.28 -26.84 -9.39
C LEU A 259 -12.44 -27.90 -10.09
N ASP A 260 -11.41 -27.51 -10.87
CA ASP A 260 -10.49 -28.46 -11.48
C ASP A 260 -9.27 -28.68 -10.58
N ASP A 261 -9.21 -29.89 -10.03
CA ASP A 261 -8.12 -30.50 -9.28
C ASP A 261 -6.74 -30.19 -9.86
N ASP A 262 -6.67 -30.00 -11.18
CA ASP A 262 -5.48 -29.76 -12.00
C ASP A 262 -4.64 -28.55 -11.57
N ILE A 263 -5.21 -27.51 -10.94
CA ILE A 263 -4.43 -26.33 -10.53
C ILE A 263 -3.70 -26.54 -9.19
N ALA A 264 -4.36 -27.14 -8.20
CA ALA A 264 -3.69 -27.49 -6.93
C ALA A 264 -2.56 -28.50 -7.21
N ASP A 265 -2.89 -29.49 -8.03
CA ASP A 265 -1.98 -30.47 -8.61
C ASP A 265 -0.74 -29.84 -9.26
N SER A 266 -0.94 -28.86 -10.12
CA SER A 266 0.18 -28.23 -10.79
C SER A 266 1.01 -27.32 -9.89
N THR A 267 0.36 -26.70 -8.90
CA THR A 267 1.06 -25.93 -7.87
C THR A 267 1.98 -26.83 -7.06
N VAL A 268 1.49 -28.01 -6.65
CA VAL A 268 2.30 -29.04 -5.96
C VAL A 268 3.49 -29.46 -6.83
N ARG A 269 3.27 -29.74 -8.14
CA ARG A 269 4.36 -30.06 -9.09
C ARG A 269 5.42 -28.99 -9.15
N THR A 270 4.96 -27.75 -9.28
CA THR A 270 5.83 -26.58 -9.40
C THR A 270 6.68 -26.41 -8.15
N VAL A 271 6.06 -26.52 -6.97
CA VAL A 271 6.76 -26.39 -5.67
C VAL A 271 7.79 -27.51 -5.50
N ALA A 272 7.43 -28.74 -5.84
CA ALA A 272 8.33 -29.89 -5.82
C ALA A 272 9.57 -29.66 -6.70
N ARG A 273 9.34 -29.27 -7.96
CA ARG A 273 10.41 -28.95 -8.92
C ARG A 273 11.31 -27.83 -8.42
N ILE A 274 10.75 -26.77 -7.83
CA ILE A 274 11.56 -25.67 -7.28
C ILE A 274 12.42 -26.17 -6.12
N ARG A 275 11.85 -26.99 -5.22
CA ARG A 275 12.57 -27.54 -4.07
C ARG A 275 13.73 -28.41 -4.50
N ASP A 276 13.50 -29.33 -5.43
CA ASP A 276 14.54 -30.25 -5.92
C ASP A 276 15.66 -29.50 -6.68
N ASN A 277 15.36 -28.32 -7.23
CA ASN A 277 16.32 -27.45 -7.91
C ASN A 277 16.98 -26.39 -7.01
N GLN A 278 16.80 -26.44 -5.68
CA GLN A 278 17.31 -25.43 -4.73
C GLN A 278 18.83 -25.24 -4.73
N GLU A 279 19.60 -26.16 -5.33
CA GLU A 279 21.05 -25.98 -5.50
C GLU A 279 21.43 -24.84 -6.47
N ARG A 280 20.47 -24.24 -7.20
CA ARG A 280 20.74 -23.25 -8.26
C ARG A 280 20.27 -21.81 -7.98
N GLY A 281 19.68 -21.50 -6.82
CA GLY A 281 19.11 -20.16 -6.58
C GLY A 281 19.06 -19.73 -5.11
N SER A 282 18.83 -18.43 -4.87
CA SER A 282 18.86 -17.76 -3.55
C SER A 282 17.68 -18.07 -2.63
N PHE A 283 16.71 -18.89 -3.04
CA PHE A 283 15.44 -19.05 -2.35
C PHE A 283 15.23 -20.47 -1.85
N LYS A 284 15.06 -20.62 -0.53
CA LYS A 284 14.70 -21.89 0.11
C LYS A 284 13.20 -21.91 0.34
N ILE A 285 12.49 -22.72 -0.46
CA ILE A 285 11.13 -23.15 -0.16
C ILE A 285 11.21 -24.30 0.83
N SER A 286 10.80 -24.05 2.07
CA SER A 286 10.47 -25.10 3.02
C SER A 286 8.95 -25.13 3.18
N THR A 287 8.35 -26.25 2.78
CA THR A 287 7.17 -26.72 3.48
C THR A 287 7.62 -27.18 4.85
N ASP A 288 6.80 -27.04 5.89
CA ASP A 288 7.14 -27.63 7.20
C ASP A 288 7.58 -29.10 7.02
N ASN A 289 8.46 -29.60 7.90
CA ASN A 289 9.03 -30.97 7.89
C ASN A 289 7.98 -32.08 8.11
N ASN A 290 6.80 -31.93 7.52
CA ASN A 290 5.76 -32.92 7.55
C ASN A 290 6.15 -34.03 6.58
N LYS A 291 6.58 -35.17 7.13
CA LYS A 291 6.90 -36.37 6.36
C LYS A 291 5.73 -36.79 5.45
N LEU A 292 4.48 -36.51 5.83
CA LEU A 292 3.31 -36.68 4.97
C LEU A 292 3.36 -35.83 3.70
N PHE A 293 3.88 -34.60 3.76
CA PHE A 293 4.05 -33.77 2.56
C PHE A 293 5.09 -34.39 1.62
N LEU A 294 6.25 -34.74 2.16
CA LEU A 294 7.32 -35.40 1.40
C LEU A 294 6.84 -36.69 0.73
N LEU A 295 5.98 -37.42 1.44
CA LEU A 295 5.41 -38.67 0.98
C LEU A 295 4.29 -38.46 -0.04
N TYR A 296 3.39 -37.49 0.20
CA TYR A 296 2.39 -37.06 -0.78
C TYR A 296 3.07 -36.62 -2.08
N GLU A 297 4.11 -35.81 -1.98
CA GLU A 297 4.88 -35.33 -3.12
C GLU A 297 5.61 -36.45 -3.84
N LYS A 298 6.17 -37.44 -3.13
CA LYS A 298 6.74 -38.64 -3.74
C LYS A 298 5.70 -39.44 -4.52
N ILE A 299 4.53 -39.66 -3.93
CA ILE A 299 3.43 -40.36 -4.58
C ILE A 299 2.91 -39.57 -5.77
N TYR A 300 2.83 -38.26 -5.62
CA TYR A 300 2.40 -37.35 -6.67
C TYR A 300 3.38 -37.34 -7.84
N SER A 301 4.69 -37.25 -7.55
CA SER A 301 5.78 -37.33 -8.52
C SER A 301 5.77 -38.65 -9.29
N TRP A 302 5.51 -39.76 -8.58
CA TRP A 302 5.33 -41.06 -9.22
C TRP A 302 4.08 -41.11 -10.09
N LEU A 303 2.92 -40.67 -9.58
CA LEU A 303 1.66 -40.62 -10.33
C LEU A 303 1.81 -39.84 -11.64
N ILE A 304 2.57 -38.75 -11.66
CA ILE A 304 2.88 -37.99 -12.88
C ILE A 304 3.76 -38.80 -13.83
N GLY A 305 4.82 -39.42 -13.32
CA GLY A 305 5.71 -40.26 -14.13
C GLY A 305 4.99 -41.45 -14.77
N VAL A 306 3.93 -41.95 -14.13
CA VAL A 306 3.03 -42.98 -14.66
C VAL A 306 2.06 -42.40 -15.71
N ASN A 307 1.43 -41.25 -15.42
CA ASN A 307 0.40 -40.65 -16.29
C ASN A 307 0.98 -40.09 -17.61
N GLU A 308 2.25 -39.64 -17.64
CA GLU A 308 2.94 -39.25 -18.89
C GLU A 308 3.23 -40.45 -19.81
N LYS A 309 3.25 -41.69 -19.29
CA LYS A 309 3.57 -42.89 -20.06
C LYS A 309 2.36 -43.77 -20.38
N ASN A 310 1.27 -43.69 -19.62
CA ASN A 310 0.00 -44.37 -19.90
C ASN A 310 -1.13 -43.68 -19.13
N SER A 311 -2.24 -43.35 -19.81
CA SER A 311 -3.46 -42.81 -19.18
C SER A 311 -4.16 -43.89 -18.33
N ASN A 312 -3.59 -44.21 -17.17
CA ASN A 312 -4.01 -45.35 -16.38
C ASN A 312 -5.07 -44.92 -15.37
N TYR A 313 -6.31 -45.37 -15.58
CA TYR A 313 -7.47 -45.08 -14.73
C TYR A 313 -7.23 -45.36 -13.23
N SER A 314 -6.38 -46.34 -12.93
CA SER A 314 -5.92 -46.68 -11.57
C SER A 314 -5.15 -45.55 -10.90
N ALA A 315 -4.24 -44.88 -11.61
CA ALA A 315 -3.43 -43.79 -11.08
C ALA A 315 -4.30 -42.57 -10.71
N THR A 316 -5.24 -42.16 -11.58
CA THR A 316 -6.18 -41.08 -11.28
C THR A 316 -7.09 -41.41 -10.09
N ARG A 317 -7.54 -42.66 -9.98
CA ARG A 317 -8.37 -43.10 -8.85
C ARG A 317 -7.58 -43.16 -7.53
N PHE A 318 -6.32 -43.56 -7.58
CA PHE A 318 -5.43 -43.58 -6.41
C PHE A 318 -5.10 -42.16 -5.95
N LYS A 319 -4.79 -41.26 -6.89
CA LYS A 319 -4.62 -39.82 -6.67
C LYS A 319 -5.82 -39.20 -5.96
N ASN A 320 -7.03 -39.38 -6.51
CA ASN A 320 -8.25 -38.81 -5.92
C ASN A 320 -8.47 -39.35 -4.51
N LYS A 321 -8.16 -40.63 -4.27
CA LYS A 321 -8.34 -41.22 -2.96
C LYS A 321 -7.32 -40.73 -1.92
N ILE A 322 -6.06 -40.55 -2.31
CA ILE A 322 -5.06 -39.87 -1.47
C ILE A 322 -5.46 -38.43 -1.19
N ARG A 323 -6.10 -37.76 -2.15
CA ARG A 323 -6.66 -36.43 -1.93
C ARG A 323 -7.79 -36.47 -0.91
N ASP A 324 -8.77 -37.35 -1.05
CA ASP A 324 -9.88 -37.51 -0.09
C ASP A 324 -9.38 -37.92 1.32
N ILE A 325 -8.19 -38.49 1.40
CA ILE A 325 -7.47 -38.82 2.64
C ILE A 325 -6.82 -37.57 3.25
N LEU A 326 -6.22 -36.74 2.41
CA LEU A 326 -5.48 -35.56 2.84
C LEU A 326 -6.38 -34.36 3.08
N PHE A 327 -7.51 -34.29 2.38
CA PHE A 327 -8.41 -33.15 2.33
C PHE A 327 -9.85 -33.61 2.52
N ASP A 328 -10.69 -32.76 3.12
CA ASP A 328 -12.12 -33.02 3.27
C ASP A 328 -12.85 -32.93 1.93
N GLU A 329 -14.14 -33.28 1.90
CA GLU A 329 -14.96 -33.28 0.67
C GLU A 329 -15.00 -31.90 -0.01
N ASP A 330 -14.78 -30.81 0.74
CA ASP A 330 -14.71 -29.45 0.22
C ASP A 330 -13.31 -29.07 -0.31
N GLY A 331 -12.29 -29.92 -0.09
CA GLY A 331 -10.90 -29.67 -0.47
C GLY A 331 -10.20 -28.59 0.39
N MET A 332 -10.80 -28.23 1.53
CA MET A 332 -10.48 -27.02 2.29
C MET A 332 -9.95 -27.31 3.70
N ARG A 333 -10.13 -28.51 4.25
CA ARG A 333 -9.57 -28.90 5.57
C ARG A 333 -8.79 -30.20 5.53
N GLN A 334 -7.77 -30.28 6.36
CA GLN A 334 -6.88 -31.44 6.48
C GLN A 334 -7.56 -32.52 7.33
N VAL A 335 -7.98 -33.62 6.72
CA VAL A 335 -8.67 -34.73 7.41
C VAL A 335 -7.71 -35.52 8.32
N TYR A 336 -6.45 -35.64 7.93
CA TYR A 336 -5.43 -36.44 8.61
C TYR A 336 -4.76 -35.74 9.80
N THR A 337 -5.08 -34.48 10.09
CA THR A 337 -4.47 -33.74 11.21
C THR A 337 -5.29 -33.73 12.49
N GLU A 338 -6.49 -34.32 12.51
CA GLU A 338 -7.43 -34.14 13.62
C GLU A 338 -7.75 -35.41 14.43
N SER A 339 -7.46 -36.62 13.94
CA SER A 339 -7.81 -37.85 14.65
C SER A 339 -7.03 -39.05 14.14
N SER A 340 -6.39 -39.80 15.05
CA SER A 340 -5.74 -41.07 14.73
C SER A 340 -6.72 -42.10 14.15
N GLU A 341 -7.98 -42.11 14.60
CA GLU A 341 -9.03 -43.02 14.12
C GLU A 341 -9.32 -42.83 12.63
N LYS A 342 -9.36 -41.57 12.15
CA LYS A 342 -9.55 -41.29 10.72
C LYS A 342 -8.37 -41.79 9.89
N ILE A 343 -7.13 -41.64 10.40
CA ILE A 343 -5.95 -42.14 9.70
C ILE A 343 -5.95 -43.68 9.69
N GLU A 344 -6.39 -44.35 10.76
CA GLU A 344 -6.54 -45.81 10.80
C GLU A 344 -7.62 -46.31 9.83
N GLU A 345 -8.78 -45.64 9.74
CA GLU A 345 -9.82 -45.96 8.76
C GLU A 345 -9.25 -45.90 7.33
N ILE A 346 -8.42 -44.89 7.07
CA ILE A 346 -7.74 -44.68 5.80
C ILE A 346 -6.73 -45.79 5.51
N ILE A 347 -5.85 -46.13 6.46
CA ILE A 347 -4.89 -47.24 6.37
C ILE A 347 -5.62 -48.55 6.06
N ASN A 348 -6.72 -48.81 6.76
CA ASN A 348 -7.54 -50.01 6.57
C ASN A 348 -8.17 -50.04 5.16
N SER A 349 -8.61 -48.90 4.64
CA SER A 349 -9.15 -48.78 3.27
C SER A 349 -8.10 -49.04 2.18
N LEU A 350 -6.82 -48.76 2.45
CA LEU A 350 -5.70 -49.01 1.56
C LEU A 350 -5.25 -50.48 1.62
N HIS A 351 -5.29 -51.11 2.80
CA HIS A 351 -4.97 -52.53 2.98
C HIS A 351 -6.01 -53.48 2.38
N THR A 352 -7.31 -53.19 2.60
CA THR A 352 -8.40 -54.07 2.14
C THR A 352 -8.42 -54.26 0.62
N ARG A 353 -7.95 -53.27 -0.15
CA ARG A 353 -7.96 -53.30 -1.62
C ARG A 353 -6.86 -54.11 -2.30
N LYS A 354 -5.81 -54.53 -1.60
CA LYS A 354 -4.87 -55.52 -2.16
C LYS A 354 -5.60 -56.81 -2.59
N ARG A 355 -6.75 -57.11 -1.96
CA ARG A 355 -7.57 -58.29 -2.28
C ARG A 355 -8.39 -58.16 -3.57
N ASP A 356 -8.74 -56.95 -4.01
CA ASP A 356 -9.67 -56.74 -5.12
C ASP A 356 -9.01 -56.35 -6.46
N THR A 357 -7.76 -55.87 -6.43
CA THR A 357 -7.04 -55.40 -7.63
C THR A 357 -5.82 -56.27 -7.92
N LYS A 358 -5.99 -57.28 -8.79
CA LYS A 358 -4.92 -58.14 -9.34
C LYS A 358 -3.97 -57.44 -10.33
N MET A 359 -3.97 -56.10 -10.41
CA MET A 359 -3.32 -55.34 -11.49
C MET A 359 -2.65 -54.03 -11.00
N LEU A 360 -2.00 -54.06 -9.83
CA LEU A 360 -1.09 -52.96 -9.47
C LEU A 360 0.31 -53.34 -9.98
N ASP A 361 1.00 -52.39 -10.63
CA ASP A 361 2.41 -52.53 -10.99
C ASP A 361 3.25 -52.67 -9.71
N GLU A 362 4.42 -53.34 -9.77
CA GLU A 362 5.29 -53.54 -8.60
C GLU A 362 5.69 -52.21 -7.95
N ASP A 363 5.87 -51.17 -8.77
CA ASP A 363 6.18 -49.80 -8.31
C ASP A 363 4.99 -49.15 -7.57
N GLU A 364 3.75 -49.44 -7.96
CA GLU A 364 2.54 -48.94 -7.30
C GLU A 364 2.35 -49.59 -5.92
N ASP A 365 2.54 -50.91 -5.83
CA ASP A 365 2.41 -51.64 -4.55
C ASP A 365 3.52 -51.20 -3.57
N LYS A 366 4.73 -50.93 -4.06
CA LYS A 366 5.84 -50.39 -3.25
C LYS A 366 5.51 -49.02 -2.67
N LEU A 367 5.07 -48.06 -3.49
CA LEU A 367 4.72 -46.72 -3.01
C LEU A 367 3.50 -46.72 -2.10
N ARG A 368 2.51 -47.59 -2.36
CA ARG A 368 1.39 -47.77 -1.44
C ARG A 368 1.85 -48.27 -0.08
N LEU A 369 2.77 -49.23 -0.03
CA LEU A 369 3.31 -49.76 1.23
C LEU A 369 4.16 -48.72 1.97
N GLU A 370 4.99 -47.94 1.25
CA GLU A 370 5.71 -46.80 1.83
C GLU A 370 4.73 -45.76 2.39
N PHE A 371 3.61 -45.50 1.69
CA PHE A 371 2.56 -44.59 2.16
C PHE A 371 1.94 -45.05 3.48
N ILE A 372 1.50 -46.32 3.49
CA ILE A 372 0.89 -46.95 4.66
C ILE A 372 1.83 -46.92 5.86
N ALA A 373 3.10 -47.29 5.69
CA ALA A 373 4.06 -47.35 6.78
C ALA A 373 4.29 -45.97 7.44
N GLU A 374 4.30 -44.90 6.66
CA GLU A 374 4.44 -43.55 7.21
C GLU A 374 3.13 -43.07 7.88
N LEU A 375 1.96 -43.42 7.33
CA LEU A 375 0.67 -43.17 8.00
C LEU A 375 0.59 -43.88 9.36
N GLU A 376 1.01 -45.14 9.43
CA GLU A 376 1.09 -45.91 10.69
C GLU A 376 2.06 -45.25 11.70
N SER A 377 3.19 -44.72 11.22
CA SER A 377 4.12 -43.97 12.06
C SER A 377 3.50 -42.68 12.61
N GLN A 378 2.64 -42.00 11.84
CA GLN A 378 1.95 -40.78 12.25
C GLN A 378 0.83 -41.08 13.25
N VAL A 379 0.04 -42.14 13.03
CA VAL A 379 -0.94 -42.65 14.00
C VAL A 379 -0.27 -42.89 15.35
N THR A 380 0.85 -43.62 15.35
CA THR A 380 1.61 -43.92 16.57
C THR A 380 2.03 -42.64 17.31
N LEU A 381 2.42 -41.60 16.56
CA LEU A 381 2.86 -40.33 17.13
C LEU A 381 1.70 -39.49 17.69
N LEU A 382 0.56 -39.47 17.00
CA LEU A 382 -0.66 -38.78 17.45
C LEU A 382 -1.28 -39.46 18.68
N SER A 383 -1.37 -40.79 18.67
CA SER A 383 -1.85 -41.56 19.83
C SER A 383 -0.94 -41.36 21.05
N ALA A 384 0.38 -41.25 20.85
CA ALA A 384 1.31 -40.91 21.94
C ALA A 384 1.14 -39.48 22.49
N GLN A 385 0.58 -38.56 21.69
CA GLN A 385 0.25 -37.19 22.08
C GLN A 385 -1.17 -37.07 22.69
N GLY A 386 -1.94 -38.16 22.73
CA GLY A 386 -3.33 -38.16 23.20
C GLY A 386 -4.29 -37.43 22.24
N GLN A 387 -3.95 -37.38 20.95
CA GLN A 387 -4.75 -36.77 19.88
C GLN A 387 -5.40 -37.82 18.99
#